data_AF-A0A820HE42-F1
#
_entry.id   AF-A0A820HE42-F1
#
_cell.length_a   1.000
_cell.length_b   1.000
_cell.length_c   1.000
_cell.angle_alpha   90.00
_cell.angle_beta   90.00
_cell.angle_gamma   90.00
#
_symmetry.space_group_name_H-M   'P 1'
#
loop_
_entity.id
_entity.type
_entity.pdbx_description
1 polymer ?
#
loop_
_entity_poly.entity_id
_entity_poly.type
_entity_poly.pdbx_seq_one_letter_code
_entity_poly.pdbx_strand_id
1 'polypeptide(L)' 'MVLHGRLVYAWLPLLVFLLQVFHGSFARDCCRDNNGGCGPNALCSEDPTTSAVKCTCKTGYTNTGSAVNVVCK' A
#
# COMPACT_ATOMS: atom_id res chain seq x y z
N MET A 1 -52.05 -5.48 7.03
CA MET A 1 -51.58 -4.28 6.30
C MET A 1 -50.72 -3.46 7.25
N VAL A 2 -49.65 -2.86 6.72
CA VAL A 2 -48.61 -2.05 7.38
C VAL A 2 -47.54 -2.84 8.13
N LEU A 3 -46.33 -2.93 7.55
CA LEU A 3 -45.09 -2.89 8.32
C LEU A 3 -44.25 -1.71 7.82
N HIS A 4 -43.93 -0.83 8.76
CA HIS A 4 -43.18 0.41 8.59
C HIS A 4 -41.73 0.15 8.16
N GLY A 5 -41.24 1.01 7.27
CA GLY A 5 -39.91 1.64 7.40
C GLY A 5 -38.68 0.76 7.23
N ARG A 6 -38.34 0.40 5.99
CA ARG A 6 -36.97 0.01 5.57
C ARG A 6 -36.74 0.15 4.06
N LEU A 7 -37.45 1.10 3.44
CA LEU A 7 -37.23 1.54 2.06
C LEU A 7 -36.10 2.57 2.08
N VAL A 8 -34.87 2.18 1.74
CA VAL A 8 -33.91 2.94 0.88
C VAL A 8 -32.46 2.40 0.95
N TYR A 9 -32.05 1.66 1.98
CA TYR A 9 -30.61 1.34 2.20
C TYR A 9 -30.16 -0.11 1.98
N ALA A 10 -31.02 -1.02 1.49
CA ALA A 10 -30.64 -2.43 1.30
C ALA A 10 -29.86 -2.70 -0.01
N TRP A 11 -29.79 -1.72 -0.92
CA TRP A 11 -29.17 -1.89 -2.25
C TRP A 11 -28.01 -0.91 -2.53
N LEU A 12 -27.77 0.06 -1.65
CA LEU A 12 -26.61 0.95 -1.74
C LEU A 12 -25.24 0.35 -1.34
N PRO A 13 -25.09 -0.79 -0.63
CA PRO A 13 -23.75 -1.25 -0.28
C PRO A 13 -22.99 -1.90 -1.45
N LEU A 14 -23.66 -2.36 -2.52
CA LEU A 14 -23.01 -2.97 -3.69
C LEU A 14 -22.48 -1.93 -4.70
N LEU A 15 -23.18 -0.80 -4.88
CA LEU A 15 -22.75 0.26 -5.80
C LEU A 15 -21.57 1.06 -5.23
N VAL A 16 -21.54 1.25 -3.91
CA VAL A 16 -20.41 1.90 -3.21
C VAL A 16 -19.18 0.98 -3.18
N PHE A 17 -19.35 -0.34 -3.05
CA PHE A 17 -18.25 -1.31 -3.15
C PHE A 17 -17.57 -1.33 -4.53
N LEU A 18 -18.31 -1.02 -5.61
CA LEU A 18 -17.73 -0.92 -6.95
C LEU A 18 -17.03 0.42 -7.19
N LEU A 19 -17.48 1.53 -6.60
CA LEU A 19 -16.86 2.83 -6.84
C LEU A 19 -15.62 3.12 -5.97
N GLN A 20 -15.48 2.45 -4.83
CA GLN A 20 -14.35 2.67 -3.89
C GLN A 20 -13.09 1.86 -4.25
N VAL A 21 -13.16 0.95 -5.24
CA VAL A 21 -12.05 0.07 -5.63
C VAL A 21 -11.33 0.56 -6.90
N PHE A 22 -11.91 1.51 -7.66
CA PHE A 22 -11.37 1.95 -8.96
C PHE A 22 -10.86 3.41 -9.03
N HIS A 23 -10.93 4.21 -7.96
CA HIS A 23 -10.51 5.63 -8.00
C HIS A 23 -9.44 6.03 -6.98
N GLY A 24 -8.67 5.09 -6.46
CA GLY A 24 -7.55 5.46 -5.62
C GLY A 24 -6.53 4.36 -5.63
N SER A 25 -5.39 4.62 -6.25
CA SER A 25 -4.10 4.20 -5.68
C SER A 25 -4.14 4.63 -4.21
N PHE A 26 -4.60 3.73 -3.35
CA PHE A 26 -4.45 3.90 -1.92
C PHE A 26 -2.94 3.86 -1.75
N ALA A 27 -2.34 5.04 -1.60
CA ALA A 27 -0.98 5.24 -1.15
C ALA A 27 -0.91 4.65 0.26
N ARG A 28 -0.93 3.32 0.32
CA ARG A 28 -0.55 2.58 1.49
C ARG A 28 0.93 2.84 1.57
N ASP A 29 1.33 3.57 2.58
CA ASP A 29 2.74 3.74 2.94
C ASP A 29 3.31 2.33 3.14
N CYS A 30 3.85 1.76 2.06
CA CYS A 30 4.37 0.41 2.03
C CYS A 30 5.60 0.30 2.91
N CYS A 31 6.24 1.42 3.22
CA CYS A 31 7.38 1.52 4.11
C CYS A 31 7.00 1.45 5.59
N ARG A 32 5.78 1.84 5.98
CA ARG A 32 5.28 1.65 7.35
C ARG A 32 5.11 0.19 7.74
N ASP A 33 4.74 -0.66 6.79
CA ASP A 33 4.60 -2.09 7.03
C ASP A 33 5.94 -2.80 6.77
N ASN A 34 6.60 -3.23 7.85
CA ASN A 34 7.85 -4.00 7.80
C ASN A 34 8.95 -3.38 6.90
N ASN A 35 9.08 -2.04 6.91
CA ASN A 35 10.05 -1.31 6.09
C ASN A 35 9.93 -1.63 4.58
N GLY A 36 8.72 -1.93 4.07
CA GLY A 36 8.51 -2.35 2.69
C GLY A 36 9.16 -3.69 2.31
N GLY A 37 9.61 -4.47 3.30
CA GLY A 37 10.44 -5.66 3.08
C GLY A 37 11.93 -5.36 2.89
N CYS A 38 12.35 -4.10 3.07
CA CYS A 38 13.76 -3.72 3.00
C CYS A 38 14.53 -4.20 4.24
N GLY A 39 15.78 -4.62 4.05
CA GLY A 39 16.65 -5.07 5.14
C GLY A 39 16.94 -4.00 6.22
N PRO A 40 17.49 -4.38 7.38
CA PRO A 40 17.65 -3.51 8.55
C PRO A 40 18.57 -2.28 8.33
N ASN A 41 19.49 -2.38 7.38
CA ASN A 41 20.40 -1.29 6.99
C ASN A 41 19.96 -0.54 5.73
N ALA A 42 18.74 -0.79 5.25
CA ALA A 42 18.14 -0.11 4.13
C ALA A 42 17.08 0.91 4.59
N LEU A 43 17.00 2.00 3.84
CA LEU A 43 15.94 2.99 3.86
C LEU A 43 14.88 2.56 2.84
N CYS A 44 13.62 2.54 3.27
CA CYS A 44 12.49 2.36 2.38
C CYS A 44 12.00 3.72 1.88
N SER A 45 11.73 3.80 0.57
CA SER A 45 11.06 4.92 -0.09
C SER A 45 10.04 4.37 -1.09
N GLU A 46 8.91 5.03 -1.25
CA GLU A 46 7.92 4.67 -2.27
C GLU A 46 8.05 5.54 -3.52
N ASP A 47 7.80 4.95 -4.69
CA ASP A 47 7.63 5.71 -5.92
C ASP A 47 6.27 6.42 -5.90
N PRO A 48 6.22 7.76 -6.03
CA PRO A 48 4.99 8.53 -5.86
C PRO A 48 3.96 8.31 -6.97
N THR A 49 4.35 7.69 -8.09
CA THR A 49 3.48 7.46 -9.25
C THR A 49 2.95 6.03 -9.27
N THR A 50 3.78 5.07 -8.88
CA THR A 50 3.48 3.63 -8.98
C THR A 50 3.25 2.95 -7.63
N SER A 51 3.51 3.66 -6.52
CA SER A 51 3.53 3.10 -5.16
C SER A 51 4.47 1.89 -5.00
N ALA A 52 5.49 1.80 -5.86
CA ALA A 52 6.48 0.74 -5.79
C ALA A 52 7.46 0.98 -4.63
N VAL A 53 7.76 -0.07 -3.85
CA VAL A 53 8.79 -0.02 -2.81
C VAL A 53 10.17 0.08 -3.47
N LYS A 54 10.98 1.00 -2.97
CA LYS A 54 12.39 1.14 -3.31
C LYS A 54 13.23 1.11 -2.03
N CYS A 55 14.15 0.15 -1.97
CA CYS A 55 15.10 -0.01 -0.87
C CYS A 55 16.46 0.60 -1.25
N THR A 56 16.98 1.51 -0.43
CA THR A 56 18.29 2.13 -0.64
C THR A 56 19.16 1.95 0.60
N CYS A 57 20.44 1.60 0.47
CA CYS A 57 21.29 1.44 1.64
C CYS A 57 21.52 2.76 2.37
N LYS A 58 21.52 2.72 3.72
CA LYS A 58 21.94 3.83 4.55
C LYS A 58 23.40 4.20 4.22
N THR A 59 23.77 5.46 4.45
CA THR A 59 25.16 5.93 4.29
C THR A 59 26.12 5.04 5.08
N GLY A 60 27.20 4.59 4.43
CA GLY A 60 28.20 3.70 5.01
C GLY A 60 27.92 2.20 4.80
N TYR A 61 26.77 1.82 4.26
CA TYR A 61 26.45 0.44 3.88
C TYR A 61 26.46 0.26 2.37
N THR A 62 26.90 -0.90 1.90
CA THR A 62 26.95 -1.24 0.48
C THR A 62 25.90 -2.28 0.13
N ASN A 63 25.24 -2.13 -1.02
CA ASN A 63 24.36 -3.17 -1.52
C ASN A 63 25.20 -4.35 -2.00
N THR A 64 25.10 -5.47 -1.29
CA THR A 64 25.73 -6.76 -1.60
C THR A 64 24.76 -7.77 -2.20
N GLY A 65 23.50 -7.38 -2.36
CA GLY A 65 22.43 -8.20 -2.93
C GLY A 65 22.23 -7.94 -4.44
N SER A 66 20.97 -7.99 -4.88
CA SER A 66 20.56 -7.76 -6.26
C SER A 66 19.68 -6.51 -6.37
N ALA A 67 19.37 -6.10 -7.60
CA ALA A 67 18.48 -4.96 -7.87
C ALA A 67 17.09 -5.09 -7.22
N VAL A 68 16.58 -6.33 -7.10
CA VAL A 68 15.28 -6.65 -6.50
C VAL A 68 15.38 -7.14 -5.04
N ASN A 69 16.58 -7.48 -4.58
CA ASN A 69 16.83 -7.98 -3.22
C ASN A 69 18.01 -7.22 -2.65
N VAL A 70 17.73 -6.03 -2.10
CA VAL A 70 18.76 -5.13 -1.61
C VAL A 70 19.23 -5.60 -0.23
N VAL A 71 20.52 -5.95 -0.13
CA VAL A 71 21.16 -6.41 1.10
C VAL A 71 22.26 -5.43 1.49
N CYS A 72 22.03 -4.64 2.52
CA CYS A 72 22.95 -3.59 2.96
C CYS A 72 23.88 -4.09 4.06
N LYS A 73 25.18 -4.17 3.76
CA LYS A 73 26.25 -4.61 4.68
C LYS A 73 27.38 -3.61 4.77
#